data_AF-A0A4R5GEZ1-F1
#
_entry.id   AF-A0A4R5GEZ1-F1
#
_cell.length_a   1.000
_cell.length_b   1.000
_cell.length_c   1.000
_cell.angle_alpha   90.00
_cell.angle_beta   90.00
_cell.angle_gamma   90.00
#
_symmetry.space_group_name_H-M   'P 1'
#
loop_
_entity.id
_entity.type
_entity.pdbx_description
1 polymer ?
#
loop_
_entity_poly.entity_id
_entity_poly.type
_entity_poly.pdbx_seq_one_letter_code
_entity_poly.pdbx_strand_id
1 'polypeptide(L)'
;MLAFHPDLFVRIEQLEGPRAPQPRPLDNGFSTDRLYRVLGVYSPSETAEAYLILPNDADELWFISQRHVRFGCLKHTEAHQLPLVPQPHLQ
;
A
#
# COMPACT_ATOMS: atom_id res chain seq x y z
N MET A 1 5.98 -14.29 -12.16
CA MET A 1 7.10 -13.44 -11.72
C MET A 1 6.51 -12.23 -11.02
N LEU A 2 6.70 -12.08 -9.72
CA LEU A 2 6.29 -10.89 -8.99
C LEU A 2 7.53 -10.03 -8.75
N ALA A 3 7.72 -9.04 -9.62
CA ALA A 3 8.73 -8.00 -9.45
C ALA A 3 8.00 -6.72 -9.05
N PHE A 4 8.56 -5.99 -8.09
CA PHE A 4 8.11 -4.65 -7.71
C PHE A 4 9.31 -3.73 -7.61
N HIS A 5 9.07 -2.42 -7.70
CA HIS A 5 10.13 -1.43 -7.63
C HIS A 5 10.59 -1.25 -6.17
N PRO A 6 11.89 -1.34 -5.84
CA PRO A 6 12.38 -1.28 -4.45
C PRO A 6 12.09 0.07 -3.76
N ASP A 7 11.99 1.12 -4.56
CA ASP A 7 11.66 2.47 -4.09
C ASP A 7 10.15 2.79 -4.12
N LEU A 8 9.27 1.80 -4.29
CA LEU A 8 7.83 2.03 -4.43
C LEU A 8 7.17 2.38 -3.09
N PHE A 9 6.44 3.50 -3.11
CA PHE A 9 5.51 3.88 -2.07
C PHE A 9 4.08 3.97 -2.62
N VAL A 10 3.12 3.55 -1.80
CA VAL A 10 1.69 3.57 -2.10
C VAL A 10 0.93 4.39 -1.08
N ARG A 11 -0.20 4.99 -1.49
CA ARG A 11 -1.17 5.59 -0.56
C ARG A 11 -2.35 4.65 -0.35
N ILE A 12 -2.96 4.72 0.83
CA ILE A 12 -4.16 3.96 1.15
C ILE A 12 -5.38 4.65 0.55
N GLU A 13 -6.19 3.86 -0.14
CA GLU A 13 -7.53 4.20 -0.61
C GLU A 13 -8.43 3.01 -0.29
N GLN A 14 -8.89 2.96 0.98
CA GLN A 14 -9.74 1.87 1.46
C GLN A 14 -11.01 1.80 0.62
N LEU A 15 -11.32 0.58 0.15
CA LEU A 15 -12.57 0.30 -0.54
C LEU A 15 -13.61 0.01 0.52
N GLU A 16 -14.81 0.53 0.32
CA GLU A 16 -15.94 0.33 1.22
C GLU A 16 -16.98 -0.62 0.63
N GLY A 17 -17.87 -1.10 1.50
CA GLY A 17 -19.01 -1.93 1.13
C GLY A 17 -18.79 -3.44 1.24
N PRO A 18 -19.78 -4.25 0.82
CA PRO A 18 -19.86 -5.68 1.14
C PRO A 18 -18.84 -6.55 0.38
N ARG A 19 -18.20 -6.02 -0.67
CA ARG A 19 -17.17 -6.71 -1.47
C ARG A 19 -15.78 -6.09 -1.31
N ALA A 20 -15.62 -5.22 -0.31
CA ALA A 20 -14.32 -4.71 0.07
C ALA A 20 -13.46 -5.87 0.59
N PRO A 21 -12.21 -6.01 0.11
CA PRO A 21 -11.30 -7.01 0.65
C PRO A 21 -11.00 -6.74 2.13
N GLN A 22 -10.58 -7.80 2.83
CA GLN A 22 -10.11 -7.72 4.21
C GLN A 22 -8.63 -8.10 4.24
N PRO A 23 -7.84 -7.55 5.16
CA PRO A 23 -8.21 -6.57 6.19
C PRO A 23 -8.43 -5.15 5.64
N ARG A 24 -9.29 -4.38 6.31
CA ARG A 24 -9.49 -2.94 6.08
C ARG A 24 -8.30 -2.13 6.60
N PRO A 25 -7.48 -1.49 5.75
CA PRO A 25 -6.25 -0.85 6.22
C PRO A 25 -6.49 0.23 7.28
N LEU A 26 -7.54 1.05 7.13
CA LEU A 26 -7.80 2.17 8.06
C LEU A 26 -8.21 1.69 9.45
N ASP A 27 -8.74 0.47 9.56
CA ASP A 27 -9.07 -0.16 10.83
C ASP A 27 -7.85 -0.87 11.46
N ASN A 28 -6.73 -0.99 10.73
CA ASN A 28 -5.55 -1.77 11.10
C ASN A 28 -4.25 -0.94 11.10
N GLY A 29 -4.35 0.32 11.54
CA GLY A 29 -3.19 1.17 11.81
C GLY A 29 -2.60 1.86 10.57
N PHE A 30 -3.35 1.98 9.48
CA PHE A 30 -2.97 2.81 8.35
C PHE A 30 -3.77 4.11 8.30
N SER A 31 -3.19 5.13 7.66
CA SER A 31 -3.78 6.46 7.51
C SER A 31 -3.80 6.91 6.05
N THR A 32 -4.65 7.88 5.74
CA THR A 32 -4.78 8.45 4.39
C THR A 32 -3.81 9.59 4.12
N ASP A 33 -3.13 10.11 5.13
CA ASP A 33 -2.19 11.24 5.05
C ASP A 33 -0.73 10.80 4.89
N ARG A 34 -0.50 9.50 4.69
CA ARG A 34 0.82 8.89 4.55
C ARG A 34 0.96 8.05 3.28
N LEU A 35 2.21 7.90 2.87
CA LEU A 35 2.65 6.93 1.89
C LEU A 35 3.40 5.81 2.60
N TYR A 36 3.19 4.58 2.16
CA TYR A 36 3.75 3.36 2.75
C TYR A 36 4.65 2.66 1.74
N ARG A 37 5.85 2.27 2.18
CA ARG A 37 6.78 1.50 1.36
C ARG A 37 6.23 0.10 1.11
N VAL A 38 6.31 -0.33 -0.14
CA VAL A 38 6.06 -1.73 -0.50
C VAL A 38 7.33 -2.52 -0.20
N LEU A 39 7.24 -3.45 0.77
CA LEU A 39 8.35 -4.33 1.12
C LEU A 39 8.32 -5.64 0.32
N GLY A 40 7.17 -5.98 -0.25
CA GLY A 40 6.98 -7.19 -1.03
C GLY A 40 5.62 -7.21 -1.69
N VAL A 41 5.47 -8.13 -2.65
CA VAL A 41 4.18 -8.46 -3.26
C VAL A 41 4.02 -9.97 -3.26
N TYR A 42 2.87 -10.43 -2.78
CA TYR A 42 2.50 -11.85 -2.72
C TYR A 42 1.24 -12.08 -3.54
N SER A 43 1.20 -13.15 -4.33
CA SER A 43 -0.04 -13.65 -4.92
C SER A 43 -0.07 -15.18 -4.80
N PRO A 44 -1.16 -15.78 -4.31
CA PRO A 44 -1.27 -17.23 -4.17
C PRO A 44 -1.42 -17.95 -5.52
N SER A 45 -1.86 -17.25 -6.56
CA SER A 45 -1.91 -17.77 -7.94
C SER A 45 -1.80 -16.62 -8.96
N GLU A 46 -1.62 -16.96 -10.23
CA GLU A 46 -1.54 -15.97 -11.31
C GLU A 46 -2.86 -15.21 -11.54
N THR A 47 -3.99 -15.85 -11.26
CA THR A 47 -5.33 -15.26 -11.41
C THR A 47 -5.89 -14.67 -10.11
N ALA A 48 -5.21 -14.88 -8.98
CA ALA A 48 -5.61 -14.34 -7.71
C ALA A 48 -5.25 -12.86 -7.58
N GLU A 49 -5.89 -12.21 -6.62
CA GLU A 49 -5.51 -10.88 -6.19
C GLU A 49 -4.09 -10.88 -5.60
N ALA A 50 -3.32 -9.84 -5.93
CA ALA A 50 -2.03 -9.59 -5.30
C ALA A 50 -2.21 -8.79 -3.99
N TYR A 51 -1.37 -9.12 -3.02
CA TYR A 51 -1.26 -8.46 -1.73
C TYR A 51 0.09 -7.76 -1.65
N LEU A 52 0.08 -6.50 -1.25
CA LEU A 52 1.30 -5.77 -0.91
C LEU A 52 1.62 -5.98 0.56
N ILE A 53 2.89 -6.20 0.86
CA ILE A 53 3.40 -6.28 2.22
C ILE A 53 3.81 -4.86 2.63
N LEU A 54 3.05 -4.28 3.55
CA LEU A 54 3.23 -2.90 4.02
C LEU A 54 3.43 -2.88 5.54
N PRO A 55 4.37 -2.07 6.06
CA PRO A 55 4.43 -1.72 7.47
C PRO A 55 3.37 -0.64 7.78
N ASN A 56 2.55 -0.83 8.80
CA ASN A 56 1.58 0.18 9.23
C ASN A 56 2.23 1.26 10.13
N ASP A 57 1.43 2.13 10.75
CA ASP A 57 1.94 3.21 11.61
C ASP A 57 2.49 2.70 12.97
N ALA A 58 2.22 1.44 13.32
CA ALA A 58 2.70 0.76 14.52
C ALA A 58 3.87 -0.22 14.23
N ASP A 59 4.50 -0.12 13.06
CA ASP A 59 5.57 -1.00 12.57
C ASP A 59 5.18 -2.49 12.43
N GLU A 60 3.88 -2.78 12.33
CA GLU A 60 3.37 -4.14 12.06
C GLU A 60 3.34 -4.41 10.56
N LEU A 61 3.66 -5.65 10.15
CA LEU A 61 3.61 -6.06 8.75
C LEU A 61 2.24 -6.63 8.38
N TRP A 62 1.66 -6.07 7.32
CA TRP A 62 0.33 -6.43 6.84
C TRP A 62 0.32 -6.80 5.37
N PHE A 63 -0.55 -7.75 5.03
CA PHE A 63 -0.86 -8.12 3.64
C PHE A 63 -2.09 -7.35 3.20
N ILE A 64 -1.88 -6.24 2.51
CA ILE A 64 -2.95 -5.36 2.05
C ILE A 64 -3.26 -5.68 0.59
N SER A 65 -4.53 -5.96 0.32
CA SER A 65 -4.98 -6.23 -1.05
C SER A 65 -4.66 -5.04 -1.96
N GLN A 66 -4.19 -5.30 -3.19
CA GLN A 66 -3.82 -4.24 -4.14
C GLN A 66 -4.97 -3.28 -4.45
N ARG A 67 -6.22 -3.71 -4.27
CA ARG A 67 -7.40 -2.88 -4.50
C ARG A 67 -7.51 -1.70 -3.53
N HIS A 68 -6.89 -1.81 -2.35
CA HIS A 68 -6.87 -0.79 -1.30
C HIS A 68 -5.78 0.27 -1.46
N VAL A 69 -4.95 0.19 -2.50
CA VAL A 69 -3.82 1.11 -2.64
C VAL A 69 -3.85 1.85 -3.98
N ARG A 70 -3.18 3.00 -4.00
CA ARG A 70 -2.84 3.71 -5.24
C ARG A 70 -1.36 4.03 -5.23
N PHE A 71 -0.81 4.23 -6.42
CA PHE A 71 0.55 4.72 -6.56
C PHE A 71 0.74 6.03 -5.79
N GLY A 72 1.80 6.10 -4.99
CA GLY A 72 2.20 7.30 -4.27
C GLY A 72 3.38 7.98 -4.95
N CYS A 73 4.54 7.33 -4.91
CA CYS A 73 5.76 7.80 -5.57
C CYS A 73 6.81 6.69 -5.69
N LEU A 74 7.90 6.99 -6.40
CA LEU A 74 9.17 6.27 -6.29
C LEU A 74 10.16 7.16 -5.54
N LYS A 75 10.71 6.68 -4.41
CA LYS A 75 11.69 7.46 -3.64
C LYS A 75 12.74 6.57 -3.01
N HIS A 76 14.00 6.81 -3.37
CA HIS A 76 15.13 6.17 -2.71
C HIS A 76 15.35 6.77 -1.32
N THR A 77 15.18 5.94 -0.28
CA THR A 77 15.32 6.30 1.12
C THR A 77 15.34 5.02 1.97
N GLU A 78 15.63 5.12 3.26
CA GLU A 78 15.48 4.01 4.23
C GLU A 78 14.13 4.05 4.95
N ALA A 79 13.41 5.18 4.87
CA ALA A 79 12.11 5.34 5.52
C ALA A 79 11.08 4.35 4.98
N HIS A 80 10.19 3.89 5.86
CA HIS A 80 9.06 3.04 5.51
C HIS A 80 7.77 3.82 5.28
N GLN A 81 7.67 5.02 5.83
CA GLN A 81 6.55 5.92 5.62
C GLN A 81 7.04 7.30 5.21
N LEU A 82 6.25 7.99 4.39
CA LEU A 82 6.47 9.39 4.02
C LEU A 82 5.17 10.17 4.21
N PRO A 83 5.21 11.47 4.51
CA PRO A 83 4.02 12.29 4.46
C PRO A 83 3.46 12.31 3.03
N LEU A 84 2.13 12.23 2.89
CA LEU A 84 1.46 12.43 1.60
C LEU A 84 1.55 13.92 1.24
N VAL A 85 2.44 14.24 0.30
CA VAL A 85 2.51 15.59 -0.28
C VAL A 85 1.60 15.62 -1.52
N PRO A 86 0.68 16.59 -1.64
CA PRO A 86 -0.13 16.74 -2.85
C PRO A 86 0.77 16.85 -4.08
N GLN A 87 0.65 15.91 -5.02
CA GLN A 87 1.42 15.99 -6.26
C GLN A 87 0.72 16.94 -7.24
N PRO A 88 1.41 17.98 -7.75
CA PRO A 88 0.78 19.03 -8.56
C PRO A 88 0.32 18.59 -9.96
N HIS A 89 0.46 17.32 -10.36
CA HIS A 89 0.28 16.85 -11.75
C HIS A 89 -0.79 15.76 -11.94
N LEU A 90 -1.68 15.55 -10.96
CA LEU A 90 -2.82 14.62 -11.06
C LEU A 90 -4.17 15.35 -10.84
N GLN A 91 -4.42 16.41 -11.61
CA GLN A 91 -5.77 16.97 -11.81
C GLN A 91 -6.32 16.53 -13.17
#